data_AF-C3Y0Q1-F1
#
_entry.id   AF-C3Y0Q1-F1
#
_cell.length_a   1.000
_cell.length_b   1.000
_cell.length_c   1.000
_cell.angle_alpha   90.00
_cell.angle_beta   90.00
_cell.angle_gamma   90.00
#
_symmetry.space_group_name_H-M   'P 1'
#
loop_
_entity.id
_entity.type
_entity.pdbx_description
1 polymer ?
#
loop_
_entity_poly.entity_id
_entity_poly.type
_entity_poly.pdbx_seq_one_letter_code
_entity_poly.pdbx_strand_id
1 'polypeptide(L)'
;ELPITAEDVSFLFGNMEQIYDFNSGLLKNLENCRLRAVKVAECFVEKAKEFHIYTQYCTNYPSAVAVLTECTQNRVMNDFFKERQAVLKHNLPLGAYLLKPVQRVLKYHLLLQDIANNYEGEDEGHSTIKEALDTMTQVAHHINEMKKKHEDMLYVQEIQSQLSGWDGHDLTTYGELLLEGFFRMSRARNERHLYLFEKMLLVTKKLPVGLQCKTHILCSNLMIVESISNQPNSFHVIPFDNPKVQYTFQAKTLEQKRLWTKQLKTLILEN
;
A
#
# COMPACT_ATOMS: atom_id res chain seq x y z
N GLU A 1 7.59 -8.32 -35.34
CA GLU A 1 7.75 -7.50 -34.12
C GLU A 1 6.90 -8.11 -33.01
N LEU A 2 7.31 -7.99 -31.75
CA LEU A 2 6.54 -8.50 -30.62
C LEU A 2 5.45 -7.49 -30.25
N PRO A 3 4.20 -7.92 -29.98
CA PRO A 3 3.12 -7.02 -29.62
C PRO A 3 3.21 -6.67 -28.13
N ILE A 4 4.25 -5.93 -27.76
CA ILE A 4 4.51 -5.42 -26.40
C ILE A 4 5.14 -4.03 -26.51
N THR A 5 4.69 -3.09 -25.68
CA THR A 5 5.22 -1.73 -25.68
C THR A 5 6.45 -1.60 -24.77
N ALA A 6 7.21 -0.51 -24.92
CA ALA A 6 8.32 -0.22 -24.00
C ALA A 6 7.83 0.02 -22.57
N GLU A 7 6.63 0.58 -22.41
CA GLU A 7 5.99 0.79 -21.12
C GLU A 7 5.61 -0.55 -20.45
N ASP A 8 5.03 -1.49 -21.20
CA ASP A 8 4.74 -2.84 -20.72
C ASP A 8 6.02 -3.56 -20.26
N VAL A 9 7.12 -3.44 -21.02
CA VAL A 9 8.42 -4.01 -20.63
C VAL A 9 8.92 -3.37 -19.33
N SER A 10 8.78 -2.06 -19.18
CA SER A 10 9.14 -1.34 -17.96
C SER A 10 8.31 -1.82 -16.75
N PHE A 11 7.00 -2.01 -16.91
CA PHE A 11 6.16 -2.55 -15.83
C PHE A 11 6.48 -4.02 -15.52
N LEU A 12 6.73 -4.84 -16.56
CA LEU A 12 6.98 -6.28 -16.42
C LEU A 12 8.25 -6.58 -15.61
N PHE A 13 9.31 -5.80 -15.81
CA PHE A 13 10.60 -6.00 -15.13
C PHE A 13 10.87 -5.01 -13.99
N GLY A 14 10.19 -3.85 -13.96
CA GLY A 14 10.39 -2.82 -12.94
C GLY A 14 11.86 -2.42 -12.83
N ASN A 15 12.37 -2.32 -11.60
CA ASN A 15 13.77 -2.02 -11.30
C ASN A 15 14.65 -3.28 -11.09
N MET A 16 14.38 -4.36 -11.83
CA MET A 16 15.09 -5.64 -11.65
C MET A 16 16.62 -5.53 -11.81
N GLU A 17 17.10 -4.66 -12.71
CA GLU A 17 18.54 -4.43 -12.89
C GLU A 17 19.20 -3.83 -11.63
N GLN A 18 18.52 -2.89 -10.96
CA GLN A 18 19.01 -2.34 -9.69
C GLN A 18 19.07 -3.40 -8.60
N ILE A 19 18.07 -4.30 -8.55
CA ILE A 19 18.09 -5.44 -7.62
C ILE A 19 19.25 -6.37 -7.94
N TYR A 20 19.51 -6.64 -9.21
CA TYR A 20 20.63 -7.48 -9.64
C TYR A 20 21.98 -6.88 -9.21
N ASP A 21 22.21 -5.59 -9.46
CA ASP A 21 23.45 -4.89 -9.10
C ASP A 21 23.65 -4.88 -7.59
N PHE A 22 22.61 -4.55 -6.83
CA PHE A 22 22.64 -4.57 -5.36
C PHE A 22 23.00 -5.97 -4.83
N ASN A 23 22.32 -7.01 -5.30
CA ASN A 23 22.59 -8.37 -4.82
C ASN A 23 23.97 -8.89 -5.26
N SER A 24 24.50 -8.42 -6.39
CA SER A 24 25.85 -8.76 -6.84
C SER A 24 26.91 -8.17 -5.92
N GLY A 25 26.72 -6.92 -5.47
CA GLY A 25 27.53 -6.30 -4.43
C GLY A 25 27.41 -7.00 -3.07
N LEU A 26 26.18 -7.31 -2.65
CA LEU A 26 25.93 -8.06 -1.41
C LEU A 26 26.59 -9.43 -1.44
N LEU A 27 26.49 -10.18 -2.55
CA LEU A 27 27.12 -11.48 -2.71
C LEU A 27 28.64 -11.39 -2.52
N LYS A 28 29.30 -10.41 -3.16
CA LYS A 28 30.74 -10.19 -3.02
C LYS A 28 31.14 -9.92 -1.56
N ASN A 29 30.34 -9.16 -0.82
CA ASN A 29 30.58 -8.92 0.60
C ASN A 29 30.41 -10.22 1.42
N LEU A 30 29.35 -10.99 1.16
CA LEU A 30 29.09 -12.26 1.84
C LEU A 30 30.17 -13.32 1.58
N GLU A 31 30.70 -13.41 0.36
CA GLU A 31 31.83 -14.30 0.03
C GLU A 31 33.09 -13.93 0.84
N ASN A 32 33.31 -12.64 1.10
CA ASN A 32 34.43 -12.16 1.91
C ASN A 32 34.25 -12.42 3.43
N CYS A 33 33.04 -12.73 3.90
CA CYS A 33 32.78 -13.06 5.30
C CYS A 33 33.41 -14.39 5.74
N ARG A 34 33.72 -15.29 4.79
CA ARG A 34 34.28 -16.63 5.05
C ARG A 34 33.48 -17.42 6.10
N LEU A 35 32.15 -17.41 5.96
CA LEU A 35 31.18 -18.10 6.84
C LEU A 35 31.17 -17.62 8.31
N ARG A 36 31.78 -16.46 8.62
CA ARG A 36 31.70 -15.88 9.97
C ARG A 36 30.35 -15.19 10.17
N ALA A 37 29.54 -15.71 11.08
CA ALA A 37 28.18 -15.22 11.37
C ALA A 37 28.12 -13.71 11.62
N VAL A 38 29.00 -13.18 12.47
CA VAL A 38 29.06 -11.74 12.78
C VAL A 38 29.33 -10.90 11.53
N LYS A 39 30.28 -11.31 10.68
CA LYS A 39 30.56 -10.60 9.41
C LYS A 39 29.41 -10.64 8.42
N VAL A 40 28.65 -11.74 8.41
CA VAL A 40 27.43 -11.84 7.60
C VAL A 40 26.39 -10.84 8.11
N ALA A 41 26.19 -10.75 9.43
CA ALA A 41 25.27 -9.79 10.05
C ALA A 41 25.67 -8.33 9.74
N GLU A 42 26.95 -7.98 9.87
CA GLU A 42 27.50 -6.66 9.53
C GLU A 42 27.13 -6.24 8.10
N CYS A 43 27.22 -7.16 7.12
CA CYS A 43 26.86 -6.86 5.73
C CYS A 43 25.41 -6.39 5.59
N PHE A 44 24.47 -6.95 6.37
CA PHE A 44 23.06 -6.55 6.31
C PHE A 44 22.81 -5.21 6.99
N VAL A 45 23.49 -4.94 8.12
CA VAL A 45 23.40 -3.65 8.81
C VAL A 45 23.94 -2.53 7.92
N GLU A 46 25.12 -2.70 7.32
CA GLU A 46 25.73 -1.71 6.43
C GLU A 46 24.87 -1.40 5.20
N LYS A 47 24.19 -2.42 4.66
CA LYS A 47 23.37 -2.33 3.45
C LYS A 47 21.90 -1.95 3.72
N ALA A 48 21.50 -1.75 4.98
CA ALA A 48 20.11 -1.60 5.40
C ALA A 48 19.30 -0.60 4.54
N LYS A 49 19.86 0.60 4.32
CA LYS A 49 19.20 1.65 3.54
C LYS A 49 19.04 1.30 2.07
N GLU A 50 19.94 0.51 1.49
CA GLU A 50 19.93 0.15 0.08
C GLU A 50 18.81 -0.86 -0.25
N PHE A 51 18.26 -1.57 0.74
CA PHE A 51 17.13 -2.47 0.54
C PHE A 51 15.83 -1.77 0.10
N HIS A 52 15.73 -0.44 0.15
CA HIS A 52 14.55 0.30 -0.33
C HIS A 52 14.20 0.03 -1.81
N ILE A 53 15.16 -0.41 -2.63
CA ILE A 53 14.91 -0.82 -4.01
C ILE A 53 13.91 -1.98 -4.11
N TYR A 54 13.82 -2.82 -3.07
CA TYR A 54 12.82 -3.88 -3.00
C TYR A 54 11.42 -3.35 -2.75
N THR A 55 11.27 -2.22 -2.04
CA THR A 55 9.98 -1.55 -1.88
C THR A 55 9.40 -1.15 -3.24
N GLN A 56 10.23 -0.54 -4.10
CA GLN A 56 9.83 -0.18 -5.45
C GLN A 56 9.43 -1.40 -6.28
N TYR A 57 10.21 -2.48 -6.22
CA TYR A 57 9.88 -3.70 -6.96
C TYR A 57 8.58 -4.35 -6.46
N CYS A 58 8.42 -4.48 -5.14
CA CYS A 58 7.27 -5.14 -4.53
C CYS A 58 5.96 -4.35 -4.74
N THR A 59 6.02 -3.02 -4.75
CA THR A 59 4.86 -2.16 -5.08
C THR A 59 4.47 -2.26 -6.55
N ASN A 60 5.43 -2.42 -7.47
CA ASN A 60 5.18 -2.63 -8.89
C ASN A 60 4.78 -4.07 -9.27
N TYR A 61 5.11 -5.06 -8.44
CA TYR A 61 4.90 -6.49 -8.76
C TYR A 61 3.47 -6.86 -9.20
N PRO A 62 2.39 -6.32 -8.60
CA PRO A 62 1.02 -6.55 -9.11
C PRO A 62 0.83 -6.13 -10.57
N SER A 63 1.37 -4.98 -10.97
CA SER A 63 1.35 -4.49 -12.36
C SER A 63 2.15 -5.40 -13.29
N ALA A 64 3.31 -5.88 -12.85
CA ALA A 64 4.10 -6.85 -13.61
C ALA A 64 3.32 -8.15 -13.88
N VAL A 65 2.56 -8.63 -12.88
CA VAL A 65 1.70 -9.81 -13.03
C VAL A 65 0.53 -9.54 -13.99
N ALA A 66 -0.08 -8.35 -13.94
CA ALA A 66 -1.13 -7.97 -14.87
C ALA A 66 -0.64 -7.95 -16.32
N VAL A 67 0.48 -7.26 -16.59
CA VAL A 67 1.11 -7.21 -17.92
C VAL A 67 1.50 -8.60 -18.41
N LEU A 68 2.09 -9.43 -17.54
CA LEU A 68 2.43 -10.82 -17.91
C LEU A 68 1.17 -11.63 -18.26
N THR A 69 0.07 -11.43 -17.53
CA THR A 69 -1.20 -12.12 -17.79
C THR A 69 -1.74 -11.73 -19.16
N GLU A 70 -1.78 -10.45 -19.50
CA GLU A 70 -2.19 -9.97 -20.82
C GLU A 70 -1.27 -10.49 -21.94
N CYS A 71 0.05 -10.46 -21.73
CA CYS A 71 1.00 -11.00 -22.68
C CYS A 71 0.79 -12.50 -22.91
N THR A 72 0.51 -13.29 -21.86
CA THR A 72 0.30 -14.74 -22.01
C THR A 72 -1.04 -15.11 -22.66
N GLN A 73 -2.02 -14.22 -22.64
CA GLN A 73 -3.26 -14.36 -23.42
C GLN A 73 -3.02 -14.09 -24.91
N ASN A 74 -2.04 -13.25 -25.26
CA ASN A 74 -1.63 -13.04 -26.64
C ASN A 74 -0.78 -14.22 -27.14
N ARG A 75 -1.23 -14.90 -28.20
CA ARG A 75 -0.56 -16.09 -28.75
C ARG A 75 0.90 -15.83 -29.13
N VAL A 76 1.20 -14.71 -29.79
CA VAL A 76 2.56 -14.38 -30.27
C VAL A 76 3.51 -14.20 -29.09
N MET A 77 3.08 -13.50 -28.05
CA MET A 77 3.88 -13.28 -26.83
C MET A 77 4.04 -14.57 -26.01
N ASN A 78 2.99 -15.37 -25.89
CA ASN A 78 3.05 -16.65 -25.21
C ASN A 78 4.05 -17.61 -25.88
N ASP A 79 4.01 -17.71 -27.20
CA ASP A 79 4.94 -18.53 -27.98
C ASP A 79 6.38 -18.01 -27.83
N PHE A 80 6.58 -16.68 -27.85
CA PHE A 80 7.87 -16.06 -27.59
C PHE A 80 8.43 -16.41 -26.20
N PHE A 81 7.64 -16.30 -25.13
CA PHE A 81 8.11 -16.63 -23.78
C PHE A 81 8.49 -18.10 -23.64
N LYS A 82 7.71 -19.02 -24.23
CA LYS A 82 8.02 -20.45 -24.24
C LYS A 82 9.32 -20.75 -24.99
N GLU A 83 9.51 -20.10 -26.15
CA GLU A 83 10.73 -20.24 -26.93
C GLU A 83 11.95 -19.75 -26.15
N ARG A 84 11.88 -18.54 -25.55
CA ARG A 84 12.95 -18.00 -24.70
C ARG A 84 13.25 -18.90 -23.50
N GLN A 85 12.21 -19.42 -22.84
CA GLN A 85 12.39 -20.35 -21.72
C GLN A 85 13.15 -21.62 -22.16
N ALA A 86 12.81 -22.18 -23.32
CA ALA A 86 13.48 -23.36 -23.88
C ALA A 86 14.94 -23.07 -24.26
N VAL A 87 15.20 -21.96 -24.95
CA VAL A 87 16.55 -21.53 -25.36
C VAL A 87 17.46 -21.31 -24.15
N LEU A 88 16.94 -20.66 -23.10
CA LEU A 88 17.67 -20.42 -21.85
C LEU A 88 17.73 -21.65 -20.94
N LYS A 89 17.04 -22.75 -21.30
CA LYS A 89 16.91 -23.98 -20.50
C LYS A 89 16.41 -23.70 -19.07
N HIS A 90 15.47 -22.76 -18.96
CA HIS A 90 14.89 -22.39 -17.69
C HIS A 90 13.81 -23.39 -17.26
N ASN A 91 13.91 -23.87 -16.03
CA ASN A 91 12.98 -24.86 -15.47
C ASN A 91 11.61 -24.29 -15.12
N LEU A 92 11.51 -22.97 -14.94
CA LEU A 92 10.31 -22.29 -14.49
C LEU A 92 9.83 -21.27 -15.53
N PRO A 93 8.54 -20.92 -15.57
CA PRO A 93 8.05 -19.82 -16.39
C PRO A 93 8.54 -18.47 -15.87
N LEU A 94 8.54 -17.44 -16.73
CA LEU A 94 9.00 -16.09 -16.39
C LEU A 94 8.41 -15.55 -15.09
N GLY A 95 7.09 -15.70 -14.88
CA GLY A 95 6.42 -15.22 -13.67
C GLY A 95 6.99 -15.78 -12.37
N ALA A 96 7.47 -17.03 -12.37
CA ALA A 96 8.09 -17.62 -11.19
C ALA A 96 9.49 -17.03 -10.89
N TYR A 97 10.20 -16.51 -11.90
CA TYR A 97 11.43 -15.75 -11.70
C TYR A 97 11.15 -14.33 -11.21
N LEU A 98 10.12 -13.66 -11.76
CA LEU A 98 9.70 -12.33 -11.31
C LEU A 98 9.27 -12.31 -9.84
N LEU A 99 8.79 -13.44 -9.29
CA LEU A 99 8.42 -13.56 -7.88
C LEU A 99 9.64 -13.70 -6.94
N LYS A 100 10.82 -14.07 -7.43
CA LYS A 100 12.00 -14.37 -6.59
C LYS A 100 12.45 -13.20 -5.71
N PRO A 101 12.51 -11.94 -6.18
CA PRO A 101 12.91 -10.82 -5.33
C PRO A 101 11.95 -10.59 -4.16
N VAL A 102 10.64 -10.68 -4.41
CA VAL A 102 9.59 -10.58 -3.37
C VAL A 102 9.78 -11.66 -2.31
N GLN A 103 10.01 -12.90 -2.74
CA GLN A 103 10.26 -14.02 -1.82
C GLN A 103 11.57 -13.89 -1.07
N ARG A 104 12.63 -13.37 -1.71
CA ARG A 104 13.97 -13.34 -1.13
C ARG A 104 14.07 -12.30 -0.02
N VAL A 105 13.52 -11.10 -0.21
CA VAL A 105 13.60 -10.04 0.79
C VAL A 105 12.89 -10.43 2.10
N LEU A 106 11.80 -11.20 2.00
CA LEU A 106 11.06 -11.75 3.15
C LEU A 106 11.73 -12.95 3.82
N LYS A 107 12.87 -13.43 3.30
CA LYS A 107 13.61 -14.55 3.90
C LYS A 107 14.83 -14.12 4.69
N TYR A 108 15.35 -12.90 4.48
CA TYR A 108 16.58 -12.47 5.14
C TYR A 108 16.46 -12.44 6.67
N HIS A 109 15.34 -11.95 7.20
CA HIS A 109 15.10 -11.95 8.64
C HIS A 109 15.02 -13.38 9.21
N LEU A 110 14.41 -14.33 8.49
CA LEU A 110 14.36 -15.74 8.92
C LEU A 110 15.75 -16.38 8.96
N LEU A 111 16.57 -16.12 7.93
CA LEU A 111 17.93 -16.64 7.88
C LEU A 111 18.82 -16.04 8.99
N LEU A 112 18.65 -14.75 9.29
CA LEU A 112 19.35 -14.10 10.40
C LEU A 112 18.87 -14.60 11.77
N GLN A 113 17.59 -14.93 11.89
CA GLN A 113 17.03 -15.57 13.08
C GLN A 113 17.63 -16.96 13.29
N ASP A 114 17.78 -17.75 12.23
CA ASP A 114 18.46 -19.04 12.30
C ASP A 114 19.93 -18.89 12.72
N ILE A 115 20.64 -17.88 12.23
CA ILE A 115 22.00 -17.56 12.68
C ILE A 115 21.99 -17.20 14.18
N ALA A 116 21.08 -16.33 14.61
CA ALA A 116 20.97 -15.90 16.00
C ALA A 116 20.72 -17.07 16.96
N ASN A 117 19.86 -18.01 16.57
CA ASN A 117 19.51 -19.18 17.39
C ASN A 117 20.65 -20.20 17.53
N ASN A 118 21.62 -20.20 16.61
CA ASN A 118 22.72 -21.18 16.57
C ASN A 118 24.10 -20.55 16.80
N TYR A 119 24.16 -19.27 17.17
CA TYR A 119 25.43 -18.60 17.42
C TYR A 119 25.91 -18.89 18.86
N GLU A 120 27.09 -19.49 18.99
CA GLU A 120 27.70 -19.85 20.29
C GLU A 120 28.90 -18.95 20.66
N GLY A 121 29.07 -17.82 19.96
CA GLY A 121 30.21 -16.93 20.17
C GLY A 121 30.03 -15.92 21.32
N GLU A 122 30.88 -14.90 21.36
CA GLU A 122 30.88 -13.88 22.41
C GLU A 122 29.66 -12.93 22.35
N ASP A 123 29.38 -12.24 23.46
CA ASP A 123 28.23 -11.33 23.62
C ASP A 123 28.20 -10.20 22.57
N GLU A 124 29.35 -9.63 22.20
CA GLU A 124 29.42 -8.59 21.16
C GLU A 124 28.90 -9.09 19.80
N GLY A 125 29.18 -10.36 19.48
CA GLY A 125 28.67 -11.01 18.27
C GLY A 125 27.16 -11.21 18.30
N HIS A 126 26.59 -11.53 19.46
CA HIS A 126 25.14 -11.64 19.63
C HIS A 126 24.45 -10.30 19.39
N SER A 127 25.02 -9.19 19.89
CA SER A 127 24.47 -7.85 19.68
C SER A 127 24.41 -7.50 18.18
N THR A 128 25.48 -7.77 17.45
CA THR A 128 25.57 -7.47 16.00
C THR A 128 24.57 -8.29 15.19
N ILE A 129 24.42 -9.58 15.51
CA ILE A 129 23.46 -10.47 14.83
C ILE A 129 22.02 -10.02 15.12
N LYS A 130 21.73 -9.62 16.36
CA LYS A 130 20.41 -9.12 16.75
C LYS A 130 20.07 -7.83 16.00
N GLU A 131 21.01 -6.90 15.89
CA GLU A 131 20.82 -5.66 15.12
C GLU A 131 20.49 -5.95 13.65
N ALA A 132 21.21 -6.88 13.01
CA ALA A 132 20.92 -7.29 11.64
C ALA A 132 19.52 -7.91 11.51
N LEU A 133 19.12 -8.76 12.46
CA LEU A 133 17.79 -9.37 12.51
C LEU A 133 16.69 -8.31 12.63
N ASP A 134 16.83 -7.38 13.58
CA ASP A 134 15.87 -6.30 13.81
C ASP A 134 15.77 -5.41 12.55
N THR A 135 16.90 -5.10 11.92
CA THR A 135 16.99 -4.34 10.68
C THR A 135 16.22 -5.02 9.54
N MET A 136 16.49 -6.30 9.27
CA MET A 136 15.82 -6.99 8.16
C MET A 136 14.35 -7.29 8.45
N THR A 137 13.97 -7.38 9.72
CA THR A 137 12.56 -7.44 10.14
C THR A 137 11.86 -6.12 9.82
N GLN A 138 12.48 -4.98 10.15
CA GLN A 138 11.94 -3.66 9.81
C GLN A 138 11.83 -3.44 8.30
N VAL A 139 12.81 -3.89 7.51
CA VAL A 139 12.73 -3.84 6.03
C VAL A 139 11.52 -4.62 5.52
N ALA A 140 11.29 -5.84 6.01
CA ALA A 140 10.14 -6.65 5.61
C ALA A 140 8.80 -5.99 5.98
N HIS A 141 8.70 -5.44 7.20
CA HIS A 141 7.53 -4.69 7.63
C HIS A 141 7.28 -3.45 6.75
N HIS A 142 8.33 -2.65 6.51
CA HIS A 142 8.23 -1.45 5.69
C HIS A 142 7.76 -1.74 4.27
N ILE A 143 8.29 -2.79 3.63
CA ILE A 143 7.84 -3.21 2.28
C ILE A 143 6.34 -3.55 2.30
N ASN A 144 5.88 -4.28 3.30
CA ASN A 144 4.46 -4.63 3.43
C ASN A 144 3.58 -3.39 3.66
N GLU A 145 4.00 -2.46 4.51
CA GLU A 145 3.30 -1.19 4.73
C GLU A 145 3.22 -0.36 3.45
N MET A 146 4.32 -0.20 2.73
CA MET A 146 4.36 0.56 1.49
C MET A 146 3.54 -0.10 0.38
N LYS A 147 3.51 -1.43 0.32
CA LYS A 147 2.60 -2.17 -0.57
C LYS A 147 1.14 -1.84 -0.26
N LYS A 148 0.76 -1.88 1.02
CA LYS A 148 -0.60 -1.54 1.45
C LYS A 148 -0.95 -0.09 1.10
N LYS A 149 -0.06 0.87 1.40
CA LYS A 149 -0.26 2.29 1.04
C LYS A 149 -0.42 2.49 -0.46
N HIS A 150 0.32 1.75 -1.27
CA HIS A 150 0.18 1.79 -2.73
C HIS A 150 -1.18 1.25 -3.19
N GLU A 151 -1.64 0.13 -2.63
CA GLU A 151 -2.98 -0.42 -2.90
C GLU A 151 -4.10 0.56 -2.50
N ASP A 152 -3.98 1.18 -1.32
CA ASP A 152 -4.93 2.18 -0.83
C ASP A 152 -4.95 3.43 -1.76
N MET A 153 -3.79 3.88 -2.23
CA MET A 153 -3.68 4.97 -3.20
C MET A 153 -4.35 4.65 -4.54
N LEU A 154 -4.14 3.43 -5.08
CA LEU A 154 -4.82 2.98 -6.30
C LEU A 154 -6.35 2.92 -6.12
N TYR A 155 -6.81 2.48 -4.95
CA TYR A 155 -8.24 2.49 -4.61
C TYR A 155 -8.82 3.91 -4.60
N VAL A 156 -8.10 4.88 -4.03
CA VAL A 156 -8.50 6.29 -4.04
C VAL A 156 -8.54 6.86 -5.47
N GLN A 157 -7.57 6.51 -6.32
CA GLN A 157 -7.59 6.90 -7.73
C GLN A 157 -8.79 6.33 -8.48
N GLU A 158 -9.19 5.09 -8.18
CA GLU A 158 -10.40 4.49 -8.76
C GLU A 158 -11.68 5.17 -8.27
N ILE A 159 -11.74 5.58 -7.00
CA ILE A 159 -12.85 6.41 -6.50
C ILE A 159 -12.92 7.72 -7.29
N GLN A 160 -11.77 8.37 -7.49
CA GLN A 160 -11.68 9.64 -8.22
C GLN A 160 -12.08 9.49 -9.70
N SER A 161 -11.66 8.42 -10.37
CA SER A 161 -11.99 8.16 -11.78
C SER A 161 -13.50 8.05 -12.00
N GLN A 162 -14.22 7.55 -11.00
CA GLN A 162 -15.67 7.41 -11.00
C GLN A 162 -16.41 8.67 -10.50
N LEU A 163 -15.71 9.67 -9.97
CA LEU A 163 -16.31 10.80 -9.25
C LEU A 163 -16.65 11.98 -10.19
N SER A 164 -17.93 12.17 -10.44
CA SER A 164 -18.46 13.33 -11.17
C SER A 164 -18.75 14.52 -10.23
N GLY A 165 -18.58 15.74 -10.74
CA GLY A 165 -18.89 16.97 -10.01
C GLY A 165 -17.90 17.31 -8.89
N TRP A 166 -16.69 16.74 -8.94
CA TRP A 166 -15.56 17.12 -8.10
C TRP A 166 -14.68 18.12 -8.84
N ASP A 167 -14.46 19.27 -8.22
CA ASP A 167 -13.65 20.39 -8.72
C ASP A 167 -12.44 20.71 -7.84
N GLY A 168 -12.22 19.91 -6.78
CA GLY A 168 -11.07 20.04 -5.89
C GLY A 168 -9.80 19.37 -6.43
N HIS A 169 -8.76 19.34 -5.59
CA HIS A 169 -7.49 18.68 -5.93
C HIS A 169 -7.63 17.16 -5.98
N ASP A 170 -6.57 16.47 -6.42
CA ASP A 170 -6.52 15.02 -6.40
C ASP A 170 -6.79 14.48 -4.98
N LEU A 171 -7.66 13.47 -4.86
CA LEU A 171 -8.10 12.91 -3.58
C LEU A 171 -6.93 12.42 -2.72
N THR A 172 -5.83 11.97 -3.33
CA THR A 172 -4.62 11.52 -2.63
C THR A 172 -3.92 12.66 -1.87
N THR A 173 -4.18 13.93 -2.23
CA THR A 173 -3.59 15.10 -1.53
C THR A 173 -4.24 15.37 -0.17
N TYR A 174 -5.41 14.79 0.09
CA TYR A 174 -6.13 14.93 1.36
C TYR A 174 -5.73 13.89 2.42
N GLY A 175 -4.68 13.11 2.15
CA GLY A 175 -4.13 12.11 3.06
C GLY A 175 -4.73 10.72 2.87
N GLU A 176 -4.43 9.82 3.80
CA GLU A 176 -4.93 8.43 3.74
C GLU A 176 -6.47 8.38 3.87
N LEU A 177 -7.10 7.45 3.16
CA LEU A 177 -8.53 7.14 3.33
C LEU A 177 -8.71 6.30 4.60
N LEU A 178 -9.31 6.88 5.64
CA LEU A 178 -9.40 6.27 6.97
C LEU A 178 -10.68 5.44 7.15
N LEU A 179 -11.81 5.93 6.64
CA LEU A 179 -13.10 5.26 6.73
C LEU A 179 -13.94 5.48 5.47
N GLU A 180 -14.71 4.46 5.08
CA GLU A 180 -15.77 4.56 4.09
C GLU A 180 -17.07 3.92 4.60
N GLY A 181 -18.23 4.45 4.19
CA GLY A 181 -19.49 3.98 4.75
C GLY A 181 -20.74 4.62 4.18
N PHE A 182 -21.81 3.85 4.16
CA PHE A 182 -23.13 4.31 3.71
C PHE A 182 -23.94 4.83 4.88
N PHE A 183 -24.50 6.04 4.72
CA PHE A 183 -25.33 6.72 5.71
C PHE A 183 -26.61 7.24 5.08
N ARG A 184 -27.70 7.18 5.83
CA ARG A 184 -28.92 7.90 5.45
C ARG A 184 -28.77 9.35 5.87
N MET A 185 -28.92 10.29 4.94
CA MET A 185 -28.78 11.72 5.23
C MET A 185 -30.17 12.36 5.39
N SER A 186 -30.38 13.15 6.44
CA SER A 186 -31.66 13.85 6.62
C SER A 186 -31.96 14.76 5.43
N ARG A 187 -33.25 14.84 5.04
CA ARG A 187 -33.75 15.57 3.87
C ARG A 187 -33.22 15.07 2.51
N ALA A 188 -32.52 13.94 2.48
CA ALA A 188 -32.15 13.25 1.25
C ALA A 188 -32.96 11.96 1.07
N ARG A 189 -33.44 11.72 -0.15
CA ARG A 189 -34.18 10.49 -0.49
C ARG A 189 -33.30 9.24 -0.52
N ASN A 190 -32.02 9.39 -0.87
CA ASN A 190 -31.08 8.29 -1.09
C ASN A 190 -29.96 8.31 -0.04
N GLU A 191 -29.38 7.14 0.26
CA GLU A 191 -28.15 7.03 1.04
C GLU A 191 -27.02 7.86 0.41
N ARG A 192 -26.06 8.24 1.25
CA ARG A 192 -24.79 8.86 0.86
C ARG A 192 -23.67 7.92 1.18
N HIS A 193 -22.69 7.84 0.28
CA HIS A 193 -21.46 7.14 0.52
C HIS A 193 -20.43 8.18 0.97
N LEU A 194 -19.98 8.06 2.22
CA LEU A 194 -19.03 8.97 2.84
C LEU A 194 -17.65 8.35 2.75
N TYR A 195 -16.66 9.18 2.44
CA TYR A 195 -15.24 8.86 2.47
C TYR A 195 -14.55 9.85 3.41
N LEU A 196 -13.92 9.35 4.47
CA LEU A 196 -13.20 10.17 5.44
C LEU A 196 -11.70 10.01 5.19
N PHE A 197 -11.09 11.05 4.63
CA PHE A 197 -9.65 11.21 4.53
C PHE A 197 -9.11 11.92 5.77
N GLU A 198 -7.81 11.86 6.01
CA GLU A 198 -7.15 12.58 7.13
C GLU A 198 -7.54 14.06 7.17
N LYS A 199 -7.62 14.72 6.01
CA LYS A 199 -7.86 16.17 5.92
C LYS A 199 -9.27 16.54 5.44
N MET A 200 -10.09 15.58 5.03
CA MET A 200 -11.38 15.88 4.38
C MET A 200 -12.42 14.78 4.58
N LEU A 201 -13.65 15.19 4.88
CA LEU A 201 -14.84 14.36 4.71
C LEU A 201 -15.49 14.63 3.35
N LEU A 202 -15.51 13.63 2.47
CA LEU A 202 -16.19 13.66 1.17
C LEU A 202 -17.54 12.95 1.24
N VAL A 203 -18.59 13.62 0.76
CA VAL A 203 -19.95 13.08 0.73
C VAL A 203 -20.37 12.88 -0.71
N THR A 204 -20.65 11.63 -1.09
CA THR A 204 -21.02 11.27 -2.46
C THR A 204 -22.41 10.63 -2.51
N LYS A 205 -22.98 10.61 -3.72
CA LYS A 205 -24.18 9.85 -4.06
C LYS A 205 -23.82 8.82 -5.13
N LYS A 206 -24.12 7.55 -4.89
CA LYS A 206 -24.00 6.50 -5.90
C LYS A 206 -24.98 6.73 -7.05
N LEU A 207 -24.50 6.67 -8.28
CA LEU A 207 -25.30 6.71 -9.51
C LEU A 207 -25.29 5.32 -10.16
N PRO A 208 -26.16 5.06 -11.16
CA PRO A 208 -26.08 3.83 -11.96
C PRO A 208 -24.71 3.63 -12.60
N VAL A 209 -24.06 4.74 -13.00
CA VAL A 209 -22.70 4.78 -13.51
C VAL A 209 -21.91 5.78 -12.66
N GLY A 210 -20.98 5.27 -11.86
CA GLY A 210 -20.07 6.06 -11.02
C GLY A 210 -20.67 6.72 -9.78
N LEU A 211 -19.99 7.76 -9.31
CA LEU A 211 -20.28 8.52 -8.11
C LEU A 211 -20.52 9.99 -8.46
N GLN A 212 -21.33 10.67 -7.68
CA GLN A 212 -21.49 12.12 -7.77
C GLN A 212 -21.09 12.76 -6.45
N CYS A 213 -20.13 13.69 -6.50
CA CYS A 213 -19.81 14.55 -5.38
C CYS A 213 -21.04 15.38 -5.00
N LYS A 214 -21.36 15.43 -3.71
CA LYS A 214 -22.47 16.24 -3.18
C LYS A 214 -21.99 17.38 -2.32
N THR A 215 -20.98 17.13 -1.51
CA THR A 215 -20.32 18.15 -0.69
C THR A 215 -19.03 17.56 -0.15
N HIS A 216 -18.14 18.43 0.29
CA HIS A 216 -16.93 18.07 1.02
C HIS A 216 -16.71 19.08 2.14
N ILE A 217 -16.06 18.64 3.22
CA ILE A 217 -15.74 19.49 4.37
C ILE A 217 -14.32 19.14 4.79
N LEU A 218 -13.43 20.13 4.83
CA LEU A 218 -12.09 19.95 5.40
C LEU A 218 -12.19 19.68 6.89
N CYS A 219 -11.42 18.72 7.40
CA CYS A 219 -11.43 18.36 8.83
C CYS A 219 -11.07 19.54 9.74
N SER A 220 -10.20 20.46 9.27
CA SER A 220 -9.86 21.71 9.97
C SER A 220 -11.01 22.72 10.09
N ASN A 221 -12.07 22.56 9.28
CA ASN A 221 -13.27 23.40 9.29
C ASN A 221 -14.51 22.60 9.76
N LEU A 222 -14.32 21.44 10.40
CA LEU A 222 -15.39 20.50 10.72
C LEU A 222 -15.75 20.54 12.21
N MET A 223 -17.03 20.73 12.52
CA MET A 223 -17.59 20.52 13.86
C MET A 223 -18.50 19.30 13.86
N ILE A 224 -18.53 18.59 15.00
CA ILE A 224 -19.34 17.38 15.20
C ILE A 224 -20.29 17.51 16.40
N VAL A 225 -21.55 17.11 16.20
CA VAL A 225 -22.51 16.90 17.30
C VAL A 225 -22.92 15.43 17.32
N GLU A 226 -22.39 14.69 18.29
CA GLU A 226 -22.58 13.24 18.36
C GLU A 226 -23.94 12.80 18.89
N SER A 227 -24.52 13.57 19.82
CA SER A 227 -25.75 13.18 20.53
C SER A 227 -26.94 13.99 20.01
N ILE A 228 -27.92 13.29 19.44
CA ILE A 228 -29.16 13.88 18.92
C ILE A 228 -30.33 13.24 19.65
N SER A 229 -31.17 14.06 20.26
CA SER A 229 -32.37 13.61 20.98
C SER A 229 -33.26 12.76 20.07
N ASN A 230 -33.68 11.59 20.56
CA ASN A 230 -34.53 10.63 19.86
C ASN A 230 -33.93 10.04 18.56
N GLN A 231 -32.64 10.23 18.29
CA GLN A 231 -31.94 9.66 17.13
C GLN A 231 -30.58 9.06 17.53
N PRO A 232 -30.56 7.92 18.24
CA PRO A 232 -29.34 7.37 18.85
C PRO A 232 -28.26 6.99 17.82
N ASN A 233 -28.65 6.66 16.58
CA ASN A 233 -27.73 6.31 15.50
C ASN A 233 -27.35 7.50 14.59
N SER A 234 -27.81 8.71 14.90
CA SER A 234 -27.50 9.90 14.10
C SER A 234 -26.41 10.77 14.74
N PHE A 235 -25.67 11.51 13.92
CA PHE A 235 -24.77 12.59 14.33
C PHE A 235 -24.83 13.74 13.31
N HIS A 236 -24.41 14.94 13.71
CA HIS A 236 -24.29 16.10 12.83
C HIS A 236 -22.84 16.40 12.48
N VAL A 237 -22.63 16.84 11.25
CA VAL A 237 -21.40 17.48 10.79
C VAL A 237 -21.75 18.88 10.29
N ILE A 238 -20.99 19.88 10.74
CA ILE A 238 -21.27 21.30 10.52
C ILE A 238 -19.96 22.01 10.12
N PRO A 239 -19.90 22.71 8.98
CA PRO A 239 -18.77 23.59 8.65
C PRO A 239 -18.70 24.78 9.61
N PHE A 240 -17.52 25.09 10.14
CA PHE A 240 -17.32 26.19 11.09
C PHE A 240 -17.56 27.56 10.45
N ASP A 241 -17.13 27.76 9.21
CA ASP A 241 -17.34 28.97 8.41
C ASP A 241 -18.81 29.18 7.97
N ASN A 242 -19.64 28.13 7.98
CA ASN A 242 -21.05 28.22 7.66
C ASN A 242 -21.94 27.35 8.59
N PRO A 243 -22.13 27.75 9.85
CA PRO A 243 -22.86 26.96 10.84
C PRO A 243 -24.35 26.74 10.52
N LYS A 244 -24.91 27.50 9.56
CA LYS A 244 -26.29 27.33 9.09
C LYS A 244 -26.46 26.05 8.26
N VAL A 245 -25.37 25.53 7.69
CA VAL A 245 -25.36 24.29 6.91
C VAL A 245 -25.06 23.14 7.86
N GLN A 246 -26.07 22.31 8.14
CA GLN A 246 -25.95 21.15 9.01
C GLN A 246 -26.28 19.88 8.25
N TYR A 247 -25.34 18.93 8.24
CA TYR A 247 -25.55 17.61 7.66
C TYR A 247 -25.83 16.60 8.78
N THR A 248 -26.99 15.94 8.73
CA THR A 248 -27.35 14.88 9.67
C THR A 248 -27.17 13.53 9.00
N PHE A 249 -26.26 12.72 9.52
CA PHE A 249 -26.00 11.36 9.03
C PHE A 249 -26.51 10.35 10.05
N GLN A 250 -27.32 9.40 9.58
CA GLN A 250 -27.82 8.27 10.35
C GLN A 250 -27.05 7.01 9.93
N ALA A 251 -26.32 6.44 10.89
CA ALA A 251 -25.61 5.17 10.75
C ALA A 251 -26.59 3.98 10.76
N LYS A 252 -26.17 2.86 10.16
CA LYS A 252 -26.95 1.60 10.19
C LYS A 252 -26.90 0.94 11.57
N THR A 253 -25.77 1.07 12.26
CA THR A 253 -25.55 0.51 13.60
C THR A 253 -24.94 1.55 14.54
N LEU A 254 -25.12 1.33 15.85
CA LEU A 254 -24.50 2.17 16.88
C LEU A 254 -22.97 2.06 16.85
N GLU A 255 -22.43 0.89 16.49
CA GLU A 255 -20.99 0.65 16.34
C GLU A 255 -20.41 1.47 15.18
N GLN A 256 -21.06 1.49 14.03
CA GLN A 256 -20.65 2.32 12.90
C GLN A 256 -20.65 3.80 13.31
N LYS A 257 -21.70 4.26 14.00
CA LYS A 257 -21.72 5.64 14.54
C LYS A 257 -20.53 5.90 15.46
N ARG A 258 -20.29 5.04 16.46
CA ARG A 258 -19.19 5.20 17.44
C ARG A 258 -17.82 5.23 16.78
N LEU A 259 -17.58 4.35 15.80
CA LEU A 259 -16.33 4.32 15.04
C LEU A 259 -16.12 5.65 14.31
N TRP A 260 -17.14 6.11 13.58
CA TRP A 260 -17.06 7.33 12.78
C TRP A 260 -16.95 8.59 13.64
N THR A 261 -17.72 8.71 14.72
CA THR A 261 -17.66 9.88 15.61
C THR A 261 -16.34 9.94 16.36
N LYS A 262 -15.79 8.78 16.77
CA LYS A 262 -14.44 8.71 17.36
C LYS A 262 -13.39 9.19 16.37
N GLN A 263 -13.38 8.67 15.14
CA GLN A 263 -12.37 9.03 14.15
C GLN A 263 -12.44 10.52 13.76
N LEU A 264 -13.66 11.04 13.53
CA LEU A 264 -13.85 12.46 13.25
C LEU A 264 -13.34 13.34 14.39
N LYS A 265 -13.60 12.98 15.65
CA LYS A 265 -13.07 13.73 16.81
C LYS A 265 -11.56 13.71 16.88
N THR A 266 -10.93 12.57 16.61
CA THR A 266 -9.46 12.46 16.54
C THR A 266 -8.91 13.45 15.52
N LEU A 267 -9.46 13.48 14.30
CA LEU A 267 -9.01 14.40 13.25
C LEU A 267 -9.26 15.88 13.56
N ILE A 268 -10.34 16.21 14.26
CA ILE A 268 -10.62 17.61 14.66
C ILE A 268 -9.63 18.08 15.74
N LEU A 269 -9.15 17.18 16.61
CA LEU A 269 -8.22 17.52 17.70
C LEU A 269 -6.76 17.55 17.24
N GLU A 270 -6.40 16.81 16.19
CA GLU A 270 -5.05 16.74 15.63
C GLU A 270 -4.72 17.88 14.64
N ASN A 271 -5.73 18.64 14.20
CA ASN A 271 -5.60 19.83 13.34
C ASN A 271 -5.66 21.13 14.16
#